data_AF-A0A971PAV5-F1
#
_entry.id   AF-A0A971PAV5-F1
#
_cell.length_a   1.000
_cell.length_b   1.000
_cell.length_c   1.000
_cell.angle_alpha   90.00
_cell.angle_beta   90.00
_cell.angle_gamma   90.00
#
_symmetry.space_group_name_H-M   'P 1'
#
loop_
_entity.id
_entity.type
_entity.pdbx_description
1 polymer ?
#
loop_
_entity_poly.entity_id
_entity_poly.type
_entity_poly.pdbx_seq_one_letter_code
_entity_poly.pdbx_strand_id
1 'polypeptide(L)'
;MQCLNKEEYRVAQRVNHYFKCDDMSFQDKLFNAILIAQYELEVHHYAGDEERKKIARFKNILDGLLHKISVYGMPSIATAAEDGIGQE
;
A
#
# COMPACT_ATOMS: atom_id res chain seq x y z
N MET A 1 15.10 3.57 -11.19
CA MET A 1 13.66 3.42 -10.85
C MET A 1 13.43 1.94 -10.56
N GLN A 2 13.12 1.56 -9.31
CA GLN A 2 12.95 0.15 -8.93
C GLN A 2 11.49 -0.26 -9.17
N CYS A 3 11.26 -1.34 -9.92
CA CYS A 3 9.91 -1.84 -10.20
C CYS A 3 9.33 -2.56 -8.99
N LEU A 4 8.02 -2.41 -8.77
CA LEU A 4 7.29 -3.19 -7.77
C LEU A 4 7.09 -4.61 -8.25
N ASN A 5 7.23 -5.59 -7.35
CA ASN A 5 6.79 -6.94 -7.66
C ASN A 5 5.25 -7.02 -7.65
N LYS A 6 4.70 -8.15 -8.11
CA LYS A 6 3.25 -8.36 -8.27
C LYS A 6 2.46 -8.14 -6.97
N GLU A 7 3.04 -8.50 -5.84
CA GLU A 7 2.39 -8.38 -4.55
C GLU A 7 2.46 -6.97 -3.99
N GLU A 8 3.64 -6.35 -4.06
CA GLU A 8 3.85 -4.95 -3.72
C GLU A 8 2.89 -4.06 -4.50
N TYR A 9 2.73 -4.32 -5.80
CA TYR A 9 1.79 -3.60 -6.66
C TYR A 9 0.34 -3.76 -6.17
N ARG A 10 -0.10 -4.98 -5.85
CA ARG A 10 -1.45 -5.24 -5.32
C ARG A 10 -1.69 -4.55 -3.98
N VAL A 11 -0.70 -4.58 -3.09
CA VAL A 11 -0.77 -3.90 -1.79
C VAL A 11 -0.85 -2.38 -2.00
N ALA A 12 -0.02 -1.82 -2.87
CA ALA A 12 -0.04 -0.40 -3.21
C ALA A 12 -1.41 0.04 -3.74
N GLN A 13 -2.00 -0.72 -4.68
CA GLN A 13 -3.35 -0.45 -5.18
C GLN A 13 -4.40 -0.50 -4.07
N ARG A 14 -4.34 -1.52 -3.20
CA ARG A 14 -5.28 -1.68 -2.09
C ARG A 14 -5.19 -0.50 -1.10
N VAL A 15 -3.99 -0.07 -0.76
CA VAL A 15 -3.76 1.10 0.11
C VAL A 15 -4.33 2.35 -0.56
N ASN A 16 -4.02 2.57 -1.83
CA ASN A 16 -4.51 3.76 -2.54
C ASN A 16 -6.03 3.81 -2.62
N HIS A 17 -6.68 2.66 -2.80
CA HIS A 17 -8.14 2.54 -2.84
C HIS A 17 -8.80 2.69 -1.45
N TYR A 18 -8.15 2.20 -0.39
CA TYR A 18 -8.70 2.28 0.97
C TYR A 18 -8.78 3.74 1.47
N PHE A 19 -7.71 4.51 1.27
CA PHE A 19 -7.68 5.92 1.62
C PHE A 19 -8.20 6.75 0.45
N LYS A 20 -9.52 6.98 0.42
CA LYS A 20 -10.25 7.76 -0.60
C LYS A 20 -10.00 9.28 -0.54
N CYS A 21 -9.11 9.74 0.34
CA CYS A 21 -8.76 11.15 0.43
C CYS A 21 -7.77 11.51 -0.67
N ASP A 22 -8.18 12.36 -1.60
CA ASP A 22 -7.35 12.80 -2.73
C ASP A 22 -6.24 13.77 -2.30
N ASP A 23 -6.43 14.50 -1.19
CA ASP A 23 -5.42 15.40 -0.62
C ASP A 23 -4.30 14.64 0.11
N MET A 24 -4.45 13.34 0.35
CA MET A 24 -3.47 12.53 1.04
C MET A 24 -2.46 11.96 0.05
N SER A 25 -1.17 12.26 0.23
CA SER A 25 -0.13 11.70 -0.62
C SER A 25 -0.06 10.18 -0.46
N PHE A 26 0.41 9.46 -1.48
CA PHE A 26 0.56 8.00 -1.37
C PHE A 26 1.52 7.60 -0.23
N GLN A 27 2.55 8.42 0.05
CA GLN A 27 3.44 8.22 1.18
C GLN A 27 2.69 8.31 2.51
N ASP A 28 1.80 9.28 2.67
CA ASP A 28 0.97 9.41 3.87
C ASP A 28 0.00 8.23 3.99
N LYS A 29 -0.60 7.78 2.87
CA LYS A 29 -1.46 6.58 2.86
C LYS A 29 -0.71 5.34 3.33
N LEU A 30 0.53 5.13 2.88
CA LEU A 30 1.37 4.03 3.35
C LEU A 30 1.72 4.16 4.82
N PHE A 31 2.12 5.35 5.28
CA PHE A 31 2.44 5.59 6.68
C PHE A 31 1.25 5.28 7.59
N ASN A 32 0.04 5.74 7.25
CA ASN A 32 -1.19 5.43 7.98
C ASN A 32 -1.50 3.93 7.96
N ALA A 33 -1.33 3.25 6.82
CA ALA A 33 -1.52 1.80 6.75
C ALA A 33 -0.56 1.01 7.67
N ILE A 34 0.70 1.47 7.78
CA ILE A 34 1.70 0.88 8.68
C ILE A 34 1.27 1.05 10.13
N LEU A 35 0.81 2.24 10.51
CA LEU A 35 0.32 2.51 11.87
C LEU A 35 -0.85 1.61 12.25
N ILE A 36 -1.83 1.44 11.35
CA ILE A 36 -2.97 0.55 11.57
C ILE A 36 -2.50 -0.90 11.78
N ALA A 37 -1.65 -1.42 10.88
CA ALA A 37 -1.16 -2.79 10.97
C ALA A 37 -0.29 -3.02 12.23
N GLN A 38 0.52 -2.03 12.62
CA GLN A 38 1.31 -2.10 13.86
C GLN A 38 0.38 -2.12 15.09
N TYR A 39 -0.62 -1.24 15.13
CA TYR A 39 -1.58 -1.20 16.21
C TYR A 39 -2.33 -2.52 16.36
N GLU A 40 -2.84 -3.09 15.26
CA GLU A 40 -3.53 -4.40 15.29
C GLU A 40 -2.66 -5.52 15.88
N LEU A 41 -1.35 -5.50 15.60
CA LEU A 41 -0.42 -6.46 16.18
C LEU A 41 -0.18 -6.22 17.68
N GLU A 42 0.02 -4.97 18.08
CA GLU A 42 0.32 -4.60 19.47
C GLU A 42 -0.86 -4.89 20.41
N VAL A 43 -2.07 -4.52 20.00
CA VAL A 43 -3.28 -4.74 20.81
C VAL A 43 -3.87 -6.14 20.65
N HIS A 44 -3.17 -7.04 19.95
CA HIS A 44 -3.62 -8.41 19.68
C HIS A 44 -5.00 -8.46 19.01
N HIS A 45 -5.29 -7.49 18.13
CA HIS A 45 -6.56 -7.39 17.42
C HIS A 45 -6.55 -8.29 16.17
N TYR A 46 -6.48 -9.59 16.41
CA TYR A 46 -6.53 -10.64 15.40
C TYR A 46 -7.17 -11.90 16.00
N ALA A 47 -7.88 -12.66 15.18
CA ALA A 47 -8.61 -13.86 15.58
C ALA A 47 -7.70 -15.08 15.82
N GLY A 48 -6.44 -15.05 15.36
CA GLY A 48 -5.50 -16.14 15.56
C GLY A 48 -4.14 -15.94 14.88
N ASP A 49 -3.25 -16.93 15.01
CA ASP A 49 -1.86 -16.83 14.53
C ASP A 49 -1.76 -16.65 13.01
N GLU A 50 -2.67 -17.26 12.24
CA GLU A 50 -2.69 -17.08 10.78
C GLU A 50 -3.06 -15.66 10.36
N GLU A 51 -3.96 -15.00 11.09
CA GLU A 51 -4.29 -13.60 10.85
C GLU A 51 -3.14 -12.69 11.29
N ARG A 52 -2.54 -12.95 12.45
CA ARG A 52 -1.32 -12.28 12.92
C ARG A 52 -0.20 -12.30 11.87
N LYS A 53 0.06 -13.48 11.28
CA LYS A 53 1.05 -13.64 10.19
C LYS A 53 0.70 -12.82 8.97
N LYS A 54 -0.57 -12.75 8.58
CA LYS A 54 -1.04 -11.94 7.45
C LYS A 54 -0.82 -10.45 7.70
N ILE A 55 -1.17 -9.96 8.89
CA ILE A 55 -0.98 -8.54 9.27
C ILE A 55 0.52 -8.21 9.30
N ALA A 56 1.35 -9.05 9.92
CA ALA A 56 2.81 -8.85 9.95
C ALA A 56 3.43 -8.83 8.55
N ARG A 57 3.00 -9.75 7.67
CA ARG A 57 3.46 -9.79 6.29
C ARG A 57 3.00 -8.57 5.49
N PHE A 58 1.76 -8.14 5.69
CA PHE A 58 1.24 -6.92 5.08
C PHE A 58 2.06 -5.69 5.51
N LYS A 59 2.31 -5.54 6.81
CA LYS A 59 3.17 -4.47 7.36
C LYS A 59 4.56 -4.48 6.73
N ASN A 60 5.21 -5.64 6.63
CA ASN A 60 6.55 -5.74 6.02
C ASN A 60 6.57 -5.27 4.55
N ILE A 61 5.50 -5.55 3.79
CA ILE A 61 5.38 -5.06 2.41
C ILE A 61 5.23 -3.53 2.38
N LEU A 62 4.44 -2.96 3.30
CA LEU A 62 4.28 -1.52 3.41
C LEU A 62 5.59 -0.81 3.78
N ASP A 63 6.34 -1.35 4.74
CA ASP A 63 7.66 -0.84 5.13
C ASP A 63 8.62 -0.85 3.91
N GLY A 64 8.59 -1.94 3.14
CA GLY A 64 9.37 -2.05 1.90
C GLY A 64 8.95 -1.02 0.84
N LEU A 65 7.65 -0.80 0.63
CA LEU A 65 7.13 0.22 -0.28
C LEU A 65 7.56 1.63 0.13
N LEU A 66 7.42 1.95 1.42
CA LEU A 66 7.81 3.25 1.96
C LEU A 66 9.31 3.50 1.79
N HIS A 67 10.14 2.48 2.08
CA HIS A 67 11.58 2.56 1.86
C HIS A 67 11.92 2.83 0.40
N LYS A 68 11.29 2.11 -0.55
CA LYS A 68 11.52 2.32 -1.98
C LYS A 68 11.17 3.74 -2.44
N ILE A 69 10.06 4.28 -1.93
CA ILE A 69 9.66 5.67 -2.24
C ILE A 69 10.69 6.66 -1.68
N SER A 70 11.16 6.45 -0.45
CA SER A 70 12.13 7.34 0.19
C SER A 70 13.50 7.35 -0.51
N VAL A 71 13.91 6.22 -1.10
CA VAL A 71 15.22 6.06 -1.75
C VAL A 71 15.18 6.39 -3.24
N TYR A 72 14.12 6.02 -3.95
CA TYR A 72 14.06 6.06 -5.41
C TYR A 72 13.01 7.03 -5.99
N GLY A 73 12.22 7.68 -5.13
CA GLY A 73 11.05 8.45 -5.55
C GLY A 73 9.84 7.57 -5.85
N MET A 74 8.69 8.20 -6.13
CA MET A 74 7.42 7.49 -6.38
C MET A 74 7.54 6.47 -7.53
N PRO A 75 7.32 5.16 -7.29
CA PRO A 75 7.18 4.21 -8.38
C PRO A 75 5.91 4.55 -9.17
N SER A 76 5.96 4.43 -10.49
CA SER A 76 4.79 4.67 -11.35
C SER A 76 3.69 3.68 -10.99
N ILE A 77 2.70 4.14 -10.24
CA ILE A 77 1.42 3.45 -9.99
C ILE A 77 0.46 3.92 -11.09
N ALA A 78 0.85 3.77 -12.36
CA ALA A 78 -0.05 4.10 -13.46
C ALA A 78 -1.35 3.30 -13.30
N THR A 79 -2.44 4.03 -13.07
CA THR A 79 -3.81 3.55 -13.16
C THR A 79 -4.03 3.06 -14.58
N ALA A 80 -4.13 1.75 -14.77
CA ALA A 80 -4.64 1.18 -16.00
C ALA A 80 -6.17 1.38 -16.04
N ALA A 81 -6.59 2.59 -16.39
CA ALA A 81 -7.91 3.04 -16.86
C ALA A 81 -7.77 4.58 -16.89
N GLU A 82 -7.66 5.24 -18.05
CA GLU A 82 -8.74 5.44 -19.02
C GLU A 82 -8.16 5.53 -20.45
N ASP A 83 -8.04 4.39 -21.15
CA ASP A 83 -8.09 4.38 -22.61
C ASP A 83 -9.57 4.28 -22.99
N GLY A 84 -10.21 5.45 -23.09
CA GLY A 84 -11.56 5.64 -23.56
C GLY A 84 -11.61 6.88 -24.43
N ILE A 85 -10.88 6.84 -25.55
CA ILE A 85 -10.97 7.83 -26.63
C ILE A 85 -12.40 7.78 -27.17
N GLY A 86 -13.25 8.66 -26.68
CA GLY A 86 -14.47 9.06 -27.36
C GLY A 86 -14.14 10.16 -28.35
N GLN A 87 -13.64 9.77 -29.52
CA GLN A 87 -13.83 10.54 -30.74
C GLN A 87 -15.00 9.89 -31.48
N GLU A 88 -16.14 10.58 -31.54
CA GLU A 88 -17.02 10.74 -32.70
C GLU A 88 -18.18 11.67 -32.35
#